data_AF-A0A956PG78-F1
#
_entry.id   AF-A0A956PG78-F1
#
_cell.length_a   1.000
_cell.length_b   1.000
_cell.length_c   1.000
_cell.angle_alpha   90.00
_cell.angle_beta   90.00
_cell.angle_gamma   90.00
#
_symmetry.space_group_name_H-M   'P 1'
#
loop_
_entity.id
_entity.type
_entity.pdbx_description
1 polymer ?
#
loop_
_entity_poly.entity_id
_entity_poly.type
_entity_poly.pdbx_seq_one_letter_code
_entity_poly.pdbx_strand_id
1 'polypeptide(L)'
;MDEWEKYLQQFESFRPMFGKECLYLSLLGLGKPEALAVAGDCLAASSDPDREVTALLKQGWREHLIAGAALLSGGVNETTLRALWDALDADSWVVPQLAVILPLVDPEASSQMKKRLLLGCPVQLRGQEELAPVSRHVVHGKSELPRYSKKAWSALSWRLFLTEPEWLLERFGADEVWGRLLSHIGFEGAEFANDWHRRLSEFRPDLNMPEALKKEDAPANVVIARRWLIPGKSVTYHCPEETLAALFEPEIQPENLVYPLLREGLERGDRVFEVTEGAVVSRSAKVPLSPGLKSVVLSYLYVHWETGVGVLDLGEFGPEVWLLRMGENVRLWRRQPRRLLEGRLELTRDRLEHANTDAICYGAKDTGEMGGGAAMAVYQSCGPLVLEAARQALTQTSRGVGEVVFTAAYDHECTVYVGHLISIKTKTSEGDWCPEPERLGDGVYNALKKLPDGARTVAFSCLATGEGRAHPDKIARLMIGAVRRFFREEPESAVQVLFCLPDYDDYQAFQRNL
;
A
#
# COMPACT_ATOMS: atom_id res chain seq x y z
N MET A 1 -20.61 -38.64 -6.02
CA MET A 1 -20.89 -37.38 -6.74
C MET A 1 -19.55 -36.71 -6.96
N ASP A 2 -19.19 -36.43 -8.21
CA ASP A 2 -17.92 -35.80 -8.57
C ASP A 2 -17.78 -34.43 -7.86
N GLU A 3 -16.56 -34.01 -7.54
CA GLU A 3 -16.32 -32.69 -6.93
C GLU A 3 -16.74 -31.56 -7.88
N TRP A 4 -16.58 -31.78 -9.19
CA TRP A 4 -17.07 -30.89 -10.23
C TRP A 4 -18.60 -30.76 -10.24
N GLU A 5 -19.34 -31.83 -9.99
CA GLU A 5 -20.81 -31.77 -9.96
C GLU A 5 -21.34 -31.10 -8.69
N LYS A 6 -20.66 -31.27 -7.55
CA LYS A 6 -20.95 -30.48 -6.33
C LYS A 6 -20.66 -28.98 -6.52
N TYR A 7 -19.64 -28.66 -7.32
CA TYR A 7 -19.31 -27.28 -7.67
C TYR A 7 -20.41 -26.66 -8.54
N LEU A 8 -20.78 -27.31 -9.65
CA LEU A 8 -21.83 -26.82 -10.56
C LEU A 8 -23.26 -26.80 -9.94
N GLN A 9 -23.54 -27.58 -8.89
CA GLN A 9 -24.81 -27.49 -8.14
C GLN A 9 -25.03 -26.15 -7.42
N GLN A 10 -24.00 -25.33 -7.23
CA GLN A 10 -24.14 -24.02 -6.60
C GLN A 10 -24.86 -23.01 -7.51
N PHE A 11 -24.72 -23.18 -8.83
CA PHE A 11 -25.25 -22.35 -9.90
C PHE A 11 -25.67 -23.22 -11.10
N GLU A 12 -26.62 -24.14 -10.84
CA GLU A 12 -27.04 -25.17 -11.79
C GLU A 12 -27.57 -24.61 -13.12
N SER A 13 -28.25 -23.45 -13.09
CA SER A 13 -28.80 -22.81 -14.28
C SER A 13 -27.71 -22.29 -15.22
N PHE A 14 -26.51 -22.02 -14.69
CA PHE A 14 -25.34 -21.57 -15.44
C PHE A 14 -24.47 -22.70 -16.00
N ARG A 15 -24.83 -23.98 -15.79
CA ARG A 15 -24.14 -25.15 -16.39
C ARG A 15 -23.79 -24.99 -17.89
N PRO A 16 -24.64 -24.44 -18.78
CA PRO A 16 -24.30 -24.24 -20.19
C PRO A 16 -23.02 -23.42 -20.42
N MET A 17 -22.73 -22.45 -19.56
CA MET A 17 -21.54 -21.59 -19.68
C MET A 17 -20.22 -22.35 -19.49
N PHE A 18 -20.24 -23.43 -18.69
CA PHE A 18 -19.11 -24.31 -18.39
C PHE A 18 -19.08 -25.58 -19.27
N GLY A 19 -20.00 -25.72 -20.22
CA GLY A 19 -20.10 -26.90 -21.09
C GLY A 19 -18.92 -27.06 -22.07
N LYS A 20 -19.03 -28.04 -22.98
CA LYS A 20 -17.96 -28.41 -23.94
C LYS A 20 -17.41 -27.25 -24.79
N GLU A 21 -18.20 -26.21 -25.03
CA GLU A 21 -17.79 -25.02 -25.77
C GLU A 21 -17.06 -23.97 -24.92
N CYS A 22 -17.02 -24.13 -23.60
CA CYS A 22 -16.40 -23.21 -22.64
C CYS A 22 -16.76 -21.74 -22.92
N LEU A 23 -18.06 -21.41 -23.00
CA LEU A 23 -18.54 -20.09 -23.41
C LEU A 23 -17.99 -18.95 -22.52
N TYR A 24 -17.64 -19.23 -21.27
CA TYR A 24 -16.93 -18.30 -20.39
C TYR A 24 -15.59 -17.80 -20.97
N LEU A 25 -14.86 -18.61 -21.75
CA LEU A 25 -13.65 -18.18 -22.46
C LEU A 25 -13.99 -17.21 -23.61
N SER A 26 -15.15 -17.40 -24.25
CA SER A 26 -15.62 -16.49 -25.29
C SER A 26 -15.99 -15.11 -24.73
N LEU A 27 -16.49 -15.05 -23.49
CA LEU A 27 -16.74 -13.77 -22.79
C LEU A 27 -15.46 -12.97 -22.52
N LEU A 28 -14.32 -13.63 -22.25
CA LEU A 28 -13.08 -12.97 -21.81
C LEU A 28 -12.61 -11.88 -22.77
N GLY A 29 -12.73 -12.14 -24.08
CA GLY A 29 -12.42 -11.18 -25.13
C GLY A 29 -13.62 -10.84 -26.03
N LEU A 30 -14.86 -11.19 -25.65
CA LEU A 30 -16.05 -11.14 -26.51
C LEU A 30 -15.76 -11.65 -27.93
N GLY A 31 -15.37 -12.93 -28.01
CA GLY A 31 -15.07 -13.61 -29.28
C GLY A 31 -16.30 -14.12 -30.03
N LYS A 32 -17.42 -14.28 -29.32
CA LYS A 32 -18.70 -14.79 -29.81
C LYS A 32 -19.84 -14.00 -29.15
N PRO A 33 -20.74 -13.33 -29.89
CA PRO A 33 -21.87 -12.60 -29.30
C PRO A 33 -22.85 -13.52 -28.57
N GLU A 34 -22.97 -14.78 -29.01
CA GLU A 34 -23.88 -15.77 -28.43
C GLU A 34 -23.59 -16.06 -26.95
N ALA A 35 -22.35 -15.88 -26.50
CA ALA A 35 -21.97 -16.08 -25.10
C ALA A 35 -22.65 -15.07 -24.15
N LEU A 36 -22.97 -13.86 -24.61
CA LEU A 36 -23.75 -12.88 -23.83
C LEU A 36 -25.23 -13.28 -23.75
N ALA A 37 -25.79 -13.80 -24.85
CA ALA A 37 -27.18 -14.27 -24.90
C ALA A 37 -27.36 -15.47 -23.94
N VAL A 38 -26.51 -16.49 -24.04
CA VAL A 38 -26.57 -17.68 -23.17
C VAL A 38 -26.41 -17.32 -21.69
N ALA A 39 -25.56 -16.35 -21.34
CA ALA A 39 -25.45 -15.88 -19.95
C ALA A 39 -26.76 -15.24 -19.44
N GLY A 40 -27.47 -14.50 -20.30
CA GLY A 40 -28.81 -13.96 -20.01
C GLY A 40 -29.89 -15.04 -19.94
N ASP A 41 -29.88 -16.02 -20.86
CA ASP A 41 -30.81 -17.15 -20.87
C ASP A 41 -30.66 -18.02 -19.60
N CYS A 42 -29.42 -18.28 -19.16
CA CYS A 42 -29.13 -18.95 -17.90
C CYS A 42 -29.72 -18.22 -16.68
N LEU A 43 -29.66 -16.89 -16.68
CA LEU A 43 -30.24 -16.07 -15.61
C LEU A 43 -31.77 -16.10 -15.64
N ALA A 44 -32.37 -15.98 -16.82
CA ALA A 44 -33.82 -16.04 -17.01
C ALA A 44 -34.43 -17.42 -16.72
N ALA A 45 -33.63 -18.49 -16.87
CA ALA A 45 -34.03 -19.86 -16.55
C ALA A 45 -33.88 -20.23 -15.06
N SER A 46 -33.17 -19.42 -14.26
CA SER A 46 -32.95 -19.71 -12.85
C SER A 46 -34.20 -19.48 -12.01
N SER A 47 -34.47 -20.41 -11.10
CA SER A 47 -35.51 -20.26 -10.08
C SER A 47 -35.09 -19.38 -8.89
N ASP A 48 -33.80 -19.09 -8.76
CA ASP A 48 -33.20 -18.29 -7.68
C ASP A 48 -31.97 -17.52 -8.22
N PRO A 49 -32.19 -16.56 -9.13
CA PRO A 49 -31.11 -15.89 -9.87
C PRO A 49 -30.14 -15.14 -8.95
N ASP A 50 -30.65 -14.53 -7.89
CA ASP A 50 -29.84 -13.78 -6.92
C ASP A 50 -28.84 -14.67 -6.20
N ARG A 51 -29.28 -15.85 -5.75
CA ARG A 51 -28.42 -16.83 -5.09
C ARG A 51 -27.37 -17.37 -6.05
N GLU A 52 -27.75 -17.75 -7.26
CA GLU A 52 -26.81 -18.31 -8.25
C GLU A 52 -25.77 -17.27 -8.70
N VAL A 53 -26.18 -16.03 -9.00
CA VAL A 53 -25.28 -14.93 -9.34
C VAL A 53 -24.35 -14.57 -8.18
N THR A 54 -24.89 -14.47 -6.96
CA THR A 54 -24.06 -14.22 -5.77
C THR A 54 -23.09 -15.37 -5.49
N ALA A 55 -23.48 -16.62 -5.78
CA ALA A 55 -22.60 -17.78 -5.66
C ALA A 55 -21.46 -17.73 -6.69
N LEU A 56 -21.73 -17.33 -7.94
CA LEU A 56 -20.72 -17.11 -8.98
C LEU A 56 -19.74 -15.99 -8.61
N LEU A 57 -20.24 -14.84 -8.15
CA LEU A 57 -19.43 -13.67 -7.77
C LEU A 57 -18.51 -13.90 -6.55
N LYS A 58 -18.71 -15.01 -5.83
CA LYS A 58 -17.87 -15.47 -4.71
C LYS A 58 -16.76 -16.46 -5.11
N GLN A 59 -16.73 -16.93 -6.37
CA GLN A 59 -15.70 -17.86 -6.87
C GLN A 59 -14.47 -17.11 -7.42
N GLY A 60 -14.04 -17.41 -8.65
CA GLY A 60 -12.89 -16.80 -9.32
C GLY A 60 -13.27 -16.04 -10.59
N TRP A 61 -12.26 -15.72 -11.41
CA TRP A 61 -12.41 -14.80 -12.54
C TRP A 61 -13.40 -15.25 -13.61
N ARG A 62 -13.57 -16.56 -13.84
CA ARG A 62 -14.49 -17.09 -14.88
C ARG A 62 -15.93 -16.84 -14.46
N GLU A 63 -16.21 -17.13 -13.21
CA GLU A 63 -17.54 -17.05 -12.62
C GLU A 63 -17.97 -15.60 -12.42
N HIS A 64 -17.02 -14.72 -12.02
CA HIS A 64 -17.23 -13.27 -12.00
C HIS A 64 -17.66 -12.73 -13.38
N LEU A 65 -17.04 -13.22 -14.46
CA LEU A 65 -17.32 -12.78 -15.81
C LEU A 65 -18.68 -13.29 -16.32
N ILE A 66 -19.05 -14.54 -16.01
CA ILE A 66 -20.37 -15.10 -16.33
C ILE A 66 -21.46 -14.29 -15.62
N ALA A 67 -21.30 -14.06 -14.31
CA ALA A 67 -22.25 -13.28 -13.52
C ALA A 67 -22.40 -11.85 -14.04
N GLY A 68 -21.29 -11.15 -14.27
CA GLY A 68 -21.31 -9.79 -14.83
C GLY A 68 -21.98 -9.73 -16.20
N ALA A 69 -21.73 -10.68 -17.10
CA ALA A 69 -22.38 -10.76 -18.40
C ALA A 69 -23.90 -11.02 -18.29
N ALA A 70 -24.32 -11.87 -17.35
CA ALA A 70 -25.73 -12.17 -17.11
C ALA A 70 -26.50 -10.95 -16.57
N LEU A 71 -25.89 -10.18 -15.67
CA LEU A 71 -26.47 -8.97 -15.08
C LEU A 71 -26.76 -7.86 -16.11
N LEU A 72 -26.08 -7.84 -17.26
CA LEU A 72 -26.40 -6.95 -18.41
C LEU A 72 -27.74 -7.27 -19.10
N SER A 73 -28.38 -8.39 -18.75
CA SER A 73 -29.63 -8.86 -19.34
C SER A 73 -30.77 -8.97 -18.33
N GLY A 74 -30.47 -9.30 -17.06
CA GLY A 74 -31.49 -9.36 -15.98
C GLY A 74 -31.56 -8.15 -15.06
N GLY A 75 -30.60 -7.22 -15.14
CA GLY A 75 -30.45 -6.14 -14.14
C GLY A 75 -29.85 -6.62 -12.82
N VAL A 76 -29.71 -5.71 -11.86
CA VAL A 76 -29.16 -5.97 -10.51
C VAL A 76 -30.14 -5.59 -9.41
N ASN A 77 -29.90 -6.12 -8.21
CA ASN A 77 -30.44 -5.61 -6.96
C ASN A 77 -29.30 -5.35 -5.95
N GLU A 78 -29.61 -4.89 -4.75
CA GLU A 78 -28.61 -4.52 -3.74
C GLU A 78 -27.62 -5.68 -3.42
N THR A 79 -28.11 -6.92 -3.35
CA THR A 79 -27.30 -8.10 -3.03
C THR A 79 -26.32 -8.44 -4.15
N THR A 80 -26.83 -8.55 -5.38
CA THR A 80 -26.01 -8.88 -6.56
C THR A 80 -25.06 -7.75 -6.93
N LEU A 81 -25.47 -6.49 -6.76
CA LEU A 81 -24.61 -5.32 -6.95
C LEU A 81 -23.48 -5.24 -5.91
N ARG A 82 -23.77 -5.49 -4.62
CA ARG A 82 -22.73 -5.57 -3.58
C ARG A 82 -21.73 -6.67 -3.90
N ALA A 83 -22.21 -7.86 -4.26
CA ALA A 83 -21.35 -8.97 -4.66
C ALA A 83 -20.52 -8.66 -5.93
N LEU A 84 -21.03 -7.85 -6.86
CA LEU A 84 -20.30 -7.43 -8.06
C LEU A 84 -19.18 -6.44 -7.75
N TRP A 85 -19.40 -5.53 -6.79
CA TRP A 85 -18.35 -4.67 -6.25
C TRP A 85 -17.30 -5.46 -5.46
N ASP A 86 -17.71 -6.38 -4.60
CA ASP A 86 -16.81 -7.29 -3.87
C ASP A 86 -16.02 -8.21 -4.82
N ALA A 87 -16.56 -8.51 -6.01
CA ALA A 87 -15.88 -9.26 -7.07
C ALA A 87 -14.85 -8.43 -7.85
N LEU A 88 -15.04 -7.11 -7.94
CA LEU A 88 -14.04 -6.17 -8.48
C LEU A 88 -12.88 -5.97 -7.48
N ASP A 89 -13.19 -5.87 -6.19
CA ASP A 89 -12.16 -5.67 -5.15
C ASP A 89 -11.38 -6.96 -4.81
N ALA A 90 -11.78 -8.15 -5.28
CA ALA A 90 -11.17 -9.45 -4.94
C ALA A 90 -10.01 -9.93 -5.86
N ASP A 91 -9.21 -9.00 -6.40
CA ASP A 91 -8.14 -9.24 -7.40
C ASP A 91 -8.55 -10.18 -8.55
N SER A 92 -9.71 -9.92 -9.15
CA SER A 92 -10.16 -10.73 -10.28
C SER A 92 -9.40 -10.35 -11.56
N TRP A 93 -8.90 -11.35 -12.30
CA TRP A 93 -8.23 -11.09 -13.59
C TRP A 93 -9.12 -10.33 -14.59
N VAL A 94 -10.44 -10.47 -14.47
CA VAL A 94 -11.45 -9.84 -15.34
C VAL A 94 -11.97 -8.49 -14.81
N VAL A 95 -11.30 -7.89 -13.83
CA VAL A 95 -11.63 -6.54 -13.35
C VAL A 95 -11.84 -5.49 -14.47
N PRO A 96 -11.08 -5.45 -15.58
CA PRO A 96 -11.39 -4.54 -16.69
C PRO A 96 -12.79 -4.71 -17.27
N GLN A 97 -13.24 -5.95 -17.43
CA GLN A 97 -14.58 -6.28 -17.90
C GLN A 97 -15.63 -5.87 -16.86
N LEU A 98 -15.39 -6.15 -15.57
CA LEU A 98 -16.28 -5.70 -14.49
C LEU A 98 -16.39 -4.16 -14.43
N ALA A 99 -15.30 -3.43 -14.70
CA ALA A 99 -15.27 -1.97 -14.77
C ALA A 99 -16.06 -1.39 -15.98
N VAL A 100 -16.26 -2.16 -17.05
CA VAL A 100 -17.20 -1.79 -18.14
C VAL A 100 -18.64 -2.10 -17.73
N ILE A 101 -18.88 -3.21 -17.05
CA ILE A 101 -20.22 -3.68 -16.65
C ILE A 101 -20.84 -2.81 -15.56
N LEU A 102 -20.08 -2.47 -14.51
CA LEU A 102 -20.60 -1.79 -13.32
C LEU A 102 -21.38 -0.49 -13.65
N PRO A 103 -20.90 0.44 -14.49
CA PRO A 103 -21.64 1.65 -14.87
C PRO A 103 -22.91 1.43 -15.71
N LEU A 104 -23.18 0.20 -16.15
CA LEU A 104 -24.37 -0.17 -16.91
C LEU A 104 -25.47 -0.74 -16.01
N VAL A 105 -25.11 -1.11 -14.77
CA VAL A 105 -26.01 -1.73 -13.79
C VAL A 105 -26.11 -0.95 -12.48
N ASP A 106 -25.11 -0.11 -12.16
CA ASP A 106 -25.06 0.73 -10.95
C ASP A 106 -25.14 2.23 -11.30
N PRO A 107 -26.24 2.92 -10.95
CA PRO A 107 -26.36 4.37 -11.11
C PRO A 107 -25.28 5.17 -10.36
N GLU A 108 -24.79 4.65 -9.23
CA GLU A 108 -23.77 5.29 -8.38
C GLU A 108 -22.33 4.88 -8.76
N ALA A 109 -22.14 4.19 -9.90
CA ALA A 109 -20.86 3.65 -10.31
C ALA A 109 -19.75 4.71 -10.30
N SER A 110 -19.99 5.90 -10.86
CA SER A 110 -19.02 7.01 -10.84
C SER A 110 -18.53 7.34 -9.42
N SER A 111 -19.44 7.44 -8.45
CA SER A 111 -19.13 7.75 -7.06
C SER A 111 -18.28 6.64 -6.42
N GLN A 112 -18.66 5.38 -6.64
CA GLN A 112 -17.96 4.20 -6.15
C GLN A 112 -16.59 3.99 -6.79
N MET A 113 -16.44 4.30 -8.09
CA MET A 113 -15.16 4.26 -8.81
C MET A 113 -14.21 5.36 -8.32
N LYS A 114 -14.71 6.60 -8.14
CA LYS A 114 -13.95 7.70 -7.54
C LYS A 114 -13.43 7.32 -6.15
N LYS A 115 -14.31 6.79 -5.27
CA LYS A 115 -13.93 6.31 -3.94
C LYS A 115 -12.81 5.27 -4.01
N ARG A 116 -12.91 4.29 -4.91
CA ARG A 116 -11.88 3.25 -5.08
C ARG A 116 -10.55 3.82 -5.60
N LEU A 117 -10.56 4.71 -6.59
CA LEU A 117 -9.34 5.36 -7.07
C LEU A 117 -8.65 6.20 -5.98
N LEU A 118 -9.43 6.92 -5.15
CA LEU A 118 -8.92 7.68 -4.01
C LEU A 118 -8.30 6.78 -2.93
N LEU A 119 -8.77 5.54 -2.79
CA LEU A 119 -8.23 4.51 -1.90
C LEU A 119 -7.13 3.65 -2.55
N GLY A 120 -6.73 3.93 -3.80
CA GLY A 120 -5.72 3.16 -4.53
C GLY A 120 -6.19 1.80 -5.06
N CYS A 121 -7.51 1.57 -5.14
CA CYS A 121 -8.14 0.30 -5.51
C CYS A 121 -7.66 -0.88 -4.63
N PRO A 122 -8.00 -0.88 -3.33
CA PRO A 122 -7.56 -1.91 -2.39
C PRO A 122 -8.07 -3.30 -2.80
N VAL A 123 -7.25 -4.32 -2.58
CA VAL A 123 -7.65 -5.71 -2.78
C VAL A 123 -8.17 -6.30 -1.48
N GLN A 124 -9.36 -6.88 -1.51
CA GLN A 124 -9.90 -7.67 -0.42
C GLN A 124 -9.35 -9.09 -0.49
N LEU A 125 -8.64 -9.49 0.58
CA LEU A 125 -8.14 -10.85 0.74
C LEU A 125 -9.29 -11.80 1.04
N ARG A 126 -9.75 -12.54 0.03
CA ARG A 126 -10.55 -13.77 0.25
C ARG A 126 -9.63 -14.80 0.93
N GLY A 127 -10.17 -15.62 1.84
CA GLY A 127 -9.43 -16.60 2.65
C GLY A 127 -8.86 -17.79 1.87
N GLN A 128 -8.15 -17.52 0.78
CA GLN A 128 -7.59 -18.44 -0.20
C GLN A 128 -6.11 -18.13 -0.49
N GLU A 129 -5.45 -17.29 0.32
CA GLU A 129 -4.03 -16.97 0.19
C GLU A 129 -3.13 -18.22 0.27
N GLU A 130 -3.56 -19.25 1.00
CA GLU A 130 -2.89 -20.56 1.12
C GLU A 130 -2.91 -21.40 -0.18
N LEU A 131 -3.64 -20.97 -1.22
CA LEU A 131 -3.64 -21.69 -2.50
C LEU A 131 -2.25 -21.70 -3.15
N ALA A 132 -1.79 -22.90 -3.50
CA ALA A 132 -0.55 -23.12 -4.26
C ALA A 132 -0.54 -22.31 -5.57
N PRO A 133 0.64 -21.90 -6.11
CA PRO A 133 0.73 -20.98 -7.24
C PRO A 133 -0.06 -21.39 -8.49
N VAL A 134 -0.15 -22.69 -8.79
CA VAL A 134 -0.97 -23.20 -9.92
C VAL A 134 -2.47 -23.05 -9.64
N SER A 135 -2.92 -23.39 -8.44
CA SER A 135 -4.33 -23.22 -8.04
C SER A 135 -4.72 -21.73 -8.01
N ARG A 136 -3.85 -20.87 -7.47
CA ARG A 136 -3.98 -19.41 -7.52
C ARG A 136 -4.04 -18.92 -8.97
N HIS A 137 -3.20 -19.47 -9.85
CA HIS A 137 -3.22 -19.13 -11.28
C HIS A 137 -4.57 -19.48 -11.95
N VAL A 138 -5.15 -20.63 -11.61
CA VAL A 138 -6.44 -21.07 -12.14
C VAL A 138 -7.62 -20.22 -11.62
N VAL A 139 -7.59 -19.82 -10.34
CA VAL A 139 -8.70 -19.08 -9.68
C VAL A 139 -8.63 -17.57 -9.91
N HIS A 140 -7.43 -16.97 -9.88
CA HIS A 140 -7.22 -15.51 -9.93
C HIS A 140 -6.47 -15.01 -11.18
N GLY A 141 -5.90 -15.89 -12.02
CA GLY A 141 -5.08 -15.49 -13.18
C GLY A 141 -3.60 -15.37 -12.84
N LYS A 142 -2.77 -14.75 -13.70
CA LYS A 142 -1.30 -14.66 -13.49
C LYS A 142 -0.88 -13.59 -12.44
N SER A 143 -1.68 -13.32 -11.40
CA SER A 143 -1.36 -12.31 -10.38
C SER A 143 -0.72 -12.90 -9.12
N GLU A 144 0.26 -12.15 -8.60
CA GLU A 144 0.55 -12.12 -7.16
C GLU A 144 -0.47 -11.17 -6.52
N LEU A 145 -1.11 -11.57 -5.43
CA LEU A 145 -2.12 -10.76 -4.73
C LEU A 145 -1.44 -9.51 -4.11
N PRO A 146 -1.64 -8.29 -4.66
CA PRO A 146 -1.10 -7.08 -4.08
C PRO A 146 -2.13 -6.49 -3.10
N ARG A 147 -1.72 -5.63 -2.15
CA ARG A 147 -2.71 -4.89 -1.33
C ARG A 147 -3.57 -3.89 -2.15
N TYR A 148 -3.18 -3.62 -3.40
CA TYR A 148 -3.81 -2.65 -4.30
C TYR A 148 -3.76 -3.13 -5.75
N SER A 149 -4.90 -3.15 -6.45
CA SER A 149 -4.99 -3.63 -7.84
C SER A 149 -4.67 -2.54 -8.85
N LYS A 150 -3.44 -2.57 -9.39
CA LYS A 150 -3.00 -1.74 -10.52
C LYS A 150 -3.93 -1.86 -11.74
N LYS A 151 -4.46 -3.07 -11.98
CA LYS A 151 -5.34 -3.38 -13.11
C LYS A 151 -6.72 -2.74 -12.94
N ALA A 152 -7.27 -2.78 -11.71
CA ALA A 152 -8.47 -2.03 -11.34
C ALA A 152 -8.26 -0.52 -11.54
N TRP A 153 -7.18 0.02 -10.97
CA TRP A 153 -6.90 1.45 -11.00
C TRP A 153 -6.82 1.99 -12.45
N SER A 154 -6.13 1.28 -13.34
CA SER A 154 -6.04 1.63 -14.76
C SER A 154 -7.40 1.57 -15.47
N ALA A 155 -8.20 0.52 -15.24
CA ALA A 155 -9.53 0.38 -15.85
C ALA A 155 -10.53 1.42 -15.33
N LEU A 156 -10.56 1.70 -14.02
CA LEU A 156 -11.44 2.72 -13.43
C LEU A 156 -11.07 4.13 -13.91
N SER A 157 -9.78 4.44 -14.03
CA SER A 157 -9.32 5.73 -14.56
C SER A 157 -9.75 5.93 -16.02
N TRP A 158 -9.61 4.89 -16.86
CA TRP A 158 -10.13 4.92 -18.23
C TRP A 158 -11.65 5.15 -18.26
N ARG A 159 -12.42 4.44 -17.43
CA ARG A 159 -13.88 4.56 -17.44
C ARG A 159 -14.35 5.94 -17.01
N LEU A 160 -13.78 6.49 -15.94
CA LEU A 160 -14.09 7.86 -15.50
C LEU A 160 -13.62 8.91 -16.51
N PHE A 161 -12.55 8.67 -17.28
CA PHE A 161 -12.13 9.62 -18.31
C PHE A 161 -13.15 9.72 -19.46
N LEU A 162 -13.88 8.64 -19.78
CA LEU A 162 -14.94 8.67 -20.79
C LEU A 162 -16.18 9.48 -20.35
N THR A 163 -16.45 9.57 -19.05
CA THR A 163 -17.70 10.18 -18.53
C THR A 163 -17.49 11.49 -17.79
N GLU A 164 -16.34 11.65 -17.12
CA GLU A 164 -16.00 12.76 -16.21
C GLU A 164 -14.50 13.13 -16.28
N PRO A 165 -13.97 13.49 -17.48
CA PRO A 165 -12.54 13.74 -17.67
C PRO A 165 -12.00 14.90 -16.82
N GLU A 166 -12.81 15.94 -16.60
CA GLU A 166 -12.43 17.13 -15.82
C GLU A 166 -12.09 16.76 -14.36
N TRP A 167 -12.94 15.96 -13.69
CA TRP A 167 -12.69 15.50 -12.33
C TRP A 167 -11.37 14.72 -12.22
N LEU A 168 -11.09 13.85 -13.20
CA LEU A 168 -9.86 13.04 -13.21
C LEU A 168 -8.62 13.92 -13.42
N LEU A 169 -8.72 14.92 -14.31
CA LEU A 169 -7.65 15.88 -14.60
C LEU A 169 -7.41 16.87 -13.46
N GLU A 170 -8.45 17.36 -12.78
CA GLU A 170 -8.28 18.20 -11.59
C GLU A 170 -7.69 17.41 -10.42
N ARG A 171 -8.14 16.16 -10.22
CA ARG A 171 -7.73 15.36 -9.07
C ARG A 171 -6.31 14.79 -9.19
N PHE A 172 -5.94 14.29 -10.37
CA PHE A 172 -4.66 13.60 -10.58
C PHE A 172 -3.74 14.34 -11.54
N GLY A 173 -4.25 15.29 -12.32
CA GLY A 173 -3.51 16.02 -13.37
C GLY A 173 -2.64 17.18 -12.88
N ALA A 174 -2.36 17.27 -11.57
CA ALA A 174 -1.39 18.24 -11.00
C ALA A 174 -0.33 17.57 -10.10
N ASP A 175 -0.35 16.25 -9.93
CA ASP A 175 0.45 15.52 -8.94
C ASP A 175 1.51 14.62 -9.60
N GLU A 176 2.77 15.02 -9.47
CA GLU A 176 3.93 14.27 -9.99
C GLU A 176 4.09 12.84 -9.41
N VAL A 177 3.45 12.51 -8.28
CA VAL A 177 3.45 11.13 -7.73
C VAL A 177 2.56 10.24 -8.59
N TRP A 178 1.36 10.71 -8.95
CA TRP A 178 0.43 9.97 -9.81
C TRP A 178 0.93 9.88 -11.25
N GLY A 179 1.54 10.93 -11.79
CA GLY A 179 2.24 10.87 -13.08
C GLY A 179 3.35 9.80 -13.13
N ARG A 180 4.04 9.55 -12.01
CA ARG A 180 5.04 8.48 -11.90
C ARG A 180 4.42 7.09 -11.76
N LEU A 181 3.36 6.94 -10.96
CA LEU A 181 2.62 5.68 -10.87
C LEU A 181 2.08 5.27 -12.25
N LEU A 182 1.52 6.21 -13.00
CA LEU A 182 1.10 6.03 -14.39
C LEU A 182 2.25 5.59 -15.33
N SER A 183 3.48 6.04 -15.11
CA SER A 183 4.64 5.62 -15.90
C SER A 183 5.19 4.22 -15.57
N HIS A 184 4.86 3.68 -14.40
CA HIS A 184 5.31 2.35 -13.94
C HIS A 184 4.21 1.27 -13.98
N ILE A 185 2.94 1.67 -14.13
CA ILE A 185 1.80 0.76 -14.26
C ILE A 185 1.53 0.56 -15.75
N GLY A 186 1.72 -0.68 -16.24
CA GLY A 186 1.30 -1.03 -17.60
C GLY A 186 -0.18 -0.77 -17.81
N PHE A 187 -0.53 -0.12 -18.92
CA PHE A 187 -1.89 0.31 -19.25
C PHE A 187 -2.87 -0.83 -19.60
N GLU A 188 -2.45 -2.09 -19.41
CA GLU A 188 -3.21 -3.30 -19.75
C GLU A 188 -4.64 -3.29 -19.22
N GLY A 189 -4.87 -2.73 -18.02
CA GLY A 189 -6.22 -2.60 -17.45
C GLY A 189 -7.15 -1.74 -18.31
N ALA A 190 -6.70 -0.54 -18.68
CA ALA A 190 -7.42 0.36 -19.58
C ALA A 190 -7.55 -0.23 -21.00
N GLU A 191 -6.51 -0.87 -21.52
CA GLU A 191 -6.54 -1.49 -22.86
C GLU A 191 -7.58 -2.62 -22.94
N PHE A 192 -7.58 -3.55 -21.98
CA PHE A 192 -8.59 -4.61 -21.92
C PHE A 192 -10.00 -4.07 -21.72
N ALA A 193 -10.18 -3.02 -20.90
CA ALA A 193 -11.49 -2.40 -20.71
C ALA A 193 -12.00 -1.76 -22.00
N ASN A 194 -11.15 -1.02 -22.72
CA ASN A 194 -11.52 -0.35 -23.97
C ASN A 194 -11.83 -1.34 -25.11
N ASP A 195 -11.01 -2.39 -25.27
CA ASP A 195 -11.25 -3.42 -26.29
C ASP A 195 -12.53 -4.23 -26.01
N TRP A 196 -12.84 -4.50 -24.73
CA TRP A 196 -14.06 -5.20 -24.33
C TRP A 196 -15.30 -4.30 -24.46
N HIS A 197 -15.22 -3.02 -24.04
CA HIS A 197 -16.28 -2.02 -24.24
C HIS A 197 -16.63 -1.86 -25.71
N ARG A 198 -15.64 -1.71 -26.61
CA ARG A 198 -15.90 -1.58 -28.05
C ARG A 198 -16.69 -2.78 -28.60
N ARG A 199 -16.27 -4.01 -28.27
CA ARG A 199 -16.98 -5.23 -28.70
C ARG A 199 -18.37 -5.34 -28.07
N LEU A 200 -18.53 -4.92 -26.83
CA LEU A 200 -19.85 -4.88 -26.19
C LEU A 200 -20.76 -3.83 -26.85
N SER A 201 -20.26 -2.65 -27.25
CA SER A 201 -21.03 -1.68 -28.06
C SER A 201 -21.47 -2.25 -29.40
N GLU A 202 -20.60 -3.04 -30.05
CA GLU A 202 -20.90 -3.72 -31.31
C GLU A 202 -21.96 -4.83 -31.15
N PHE A 203 -21.94 -5.57 -30.04
CA PHE A 203 -22.84 -6.72 -29.80
C PHE A 203 -24.14 -6.37 -29.07
N ARG A 204 -24.15 -5.30 -28.28
CA ARG A 204 -25.25 -4.82 -27.44
C ARG A 204 -25.44 -3.29 -27.61
N PRO A 205 -25.84 -2.82 -28.81
CA PRO A 205 -26.09 -1.40 -29.04
C PRO A 205 -27.26 -0.85 -28.20
N ASP A 206 -28.12 -1.72 -27.69
CA ASP A 206 -29.22 -1.40 -26.76
C ASP A 206 -28.74 -0.83 -25.42
N LEU A 207 -27.49 -1.08 -25.02
CA LEU A 207 -26.91 -0.58 -23.77
C LEU A 207 -26.52 0.91 -23.82
N ASN A 208 -26.66 1.59 -24.97
CA ASN A 208 -26.45 3.03 -25.15
C ASN A 208 -25.13 3.57 -24.53
N MET A 209 -24.05 2.79 -24.65
CA MET A 209 -22.77 3.13 -24.03
C MET A 209 -22.08 4.31 -24.73
N PRO A 210 -21.28 5.13 -24.01
CA PRO A 210 -20.49 6.19 -24.65
C PRO A 210 -19.50 5.63 -25.68
N GLU A 211 -19.07 6.45 -26.65
CA GLU A 211 -18.10 6.03 -27.66
C GLU A 211 -16.79 5.58 -27.00
N ALA A 212 -16.28 4.40 -27.37
CA ALA A 212 -15.00 3.92 -26.90
C ALA A 212 -13.85 4.80 -27.43
N LEU A 213 -12.69 4.79 -26.77
CA LEU A 213 -11.51 5.42 -27.35
C LEU A 213 -11.13 4.65 -28.62
N LYS A 214 -11.01 5.36 -29.75
CA LYS A 214 -10.55 4.75 -31.01
C LYS A 214 -9.15 4.22 -30.81
N LYS A 215 -8.79 3.13 -31.49
CA LYS A 215 -7.45 2.54 -31.37
C LYS A 215 -6.34 3.50 -31.84
N GLU A 216 -6.69 4.41 -32.76
CA GLU A 216 -5.87 5.51 -33.26
C GLU A 216 -5.78 6.71 -32.29
N ASP A 217 -6.80 6.86 -31.43
CA ASP A 217 -6.89 7.83 -30.32
C ASP A 217 -6.52 7.18 -28.96
N ALA A 218 -6.01 5.94 -28.95
CA ALA A 218 -5.29 5.38 -27.81
C ALA A 218 -4.08 6.25 -27.38
N PRO A 219 -3.47 7.07 -28.27
CA PRO A 219 -2.62 8.18 -27.87
C PRO A 219 -3.27 9.20 -26.93
N ALA A 220 -4.57 9.17 -26.63
CA ALA A 220 -5.20 9.94 -25.55
C ALA A 220 -4.82 9.38 -24.16
N ASN A 221 -4.70 8.06 -24.00
CA ASN A 221 -4.00 7.44 -22.85
C ASN A 221 -2.55 7.96 -22.80
N VAL A 222 -1.96 8.18 -23.98
CA VAL A 222 -0.64 8.78 -24.15
C VAL A 222 -0.66 10.32 -24.06
N VAL A 223 -1.80 11.03 -24.02
CA VAL A 223 -1.88 12.49 -23.77
C VAL A 223 -1.99 12.75 -22.26
N ILE A 224 -2.72 11.88 -21.56
CA ILE A 224 -2.62 11.73 -20.10
C ILE A 224 -1.15 11.43 -19.71
N ALA A 225 -0.37 10.73 -20.55
CA ALA A 225 1.05 10.44 -20.29
C ALA A 225 2.10 11.38 -20.94
N ARG A 226 1.84 12.10 -22.04
CA ARG A 226 2.86 12.90 -22.78
C ARG A 226 2.92 14.38 -22.43
N ARG A 227 1.93 14.94 -21.74
CA ARG A 227 2.12 16.22 -21.03
C ARG A 227 3.03 16.08 -19.80
N TRP A 228 3.56 14.87 -19.52
CA TRP A 228 4.15 14.47 -18.25
C TRP A 228 5.60 13.95 -18.37
N LEU A 229 6.45 14.76 -19.00
CA LEU A 229 7.84 14.46 -19.36
C LEU A 229 8.65 15.78 -19.25
N ILE A 230 9.82 15.95 -18.61
CA ILE A 230 10.84 15.15 -17.86
C ILE A 230 11.58 16.21 -16.96
N PRO A 231 12.29 15.96 -15.82
CA PRO A 231 12.45 14.80 -14.91
C PRO A 231 12.28 15.09 -13.38
N GLY A 232 12.16 14.02 -12.57
CA GLY A 232 12.88 13.93 -11.28
C GLY A 232 12.09 13.94 -9.95
N LYS A 233 12.56 13.10 -9.01
CA LYS A 233 12.35 13.15 -7.54
C LYS A 233 10.94 13.01 -6.94
N SER A 234 10.69 11.85 -6.34
CA SER A 234 9.48 11.49 -5.61
C SER A 234 9.35 12.17 -4.25
N VAL A 235 8.14 12.62 -3.90
CA VAL A 235 7.75 12.97 -2.53
C VAL A 235 6.28 12.60 -2.30
N THR A 236 6.01 11.53 -1.56
CA THR A 236 4.66 11.20 -1.09
C THR A 236 4.26 12.03 0.13
N TYR A 237 2.94 12.22 0.30
CA TYR A 237 2.34 12.79 1.52
C TYR A 237 2.19 11.69 2.57
N HIS A 238 2.27 12.05 3.86
CA HIS A 238 1.98 11.14 4.98
C HIS A 238 0.93 11.79 5.86
N CYS A 239 -0.18 11.08 6.08
CA CYS A 239 -1.05 11.34 7.22
C CYS A 239 -0.34 10.80 8.48
N PRO A 240 -0.30 11.55 9.60
CA PRO A 240 0.30 11.05 10.84
C PRO A 240 -0.35 9.75 11.30
N GLU A 241 0.46 8.77 11.74
CA GLU A 241 -0.03 7.44 12.14
C GLU A 241 -1.01 7.52 13.31
N GLU A 242 -0.88 8.52 14.20
CA GLU A 242 -1.81 8.72 15.31
C GLU A 242 -3.22 9.13 14.84
N THR A 243 -3.32 9.85 13.72
CA THR A 243 -4.60 10.25 13.10
C THR A 243 -5.26 9.08 12.36
N LEU A 244 -4.46 8.21 11.74
CA LEU A 244 -4.95 6.97 11.12
C LEU A 244 -5.39 5.94 12.15
N ALA A 245 -4.67 5.80 13.27
CA ALA A 245 -5.06 4.90 14.36
C ALA A 245 -6.40 5.31 14.99
N ALA A 246 -6.56 6.60 15.33
CA ALA A 246 -7.77 7.12 15.96
C ALA A 246 -9.04 7.07 15.06
N LEU A 247 -8.88 6.99 13.74
CA LEU A 247 -10.00 6.89 12.78
C LEU A 247 -10.56 5.47 12.62
N PHE A 248 -9.87 4.44 13.12
CA PHE A 248 -10.22 3.04 12.91
C PHE A 248 -10.26 2.19 14.19
N GLU A 249 -10.11 2.80 15.38
CA GLU A 249 -10.45 2.13 16.64
C GLU A 249 -11.97 2.11 16.87
N PRO A 250 -12.56 0.97 17.28
CA PRO A 250 -14.02 0.82 17.39
C PRO A 250 -14.63 1.50 18.63
N GLU A 251 -13.83 1.86 19.64
CA GLU A 251 -14.32 2.41 20.93
C GLU A 251 -13.40 3.51 21.51
N ILE A 252 -13.30 4.67 20.85
CA ILE A 252 -12.89 5.92 21.52
C ILE A 252 -13.98 6.98 21.33
N GLN A 253 -14.49 7.52 22.43
CA GLN A 253 -15.40 8.65 22.39
C GLN A 253 -14.62 9.99 22.27
N PRO A 254 -15.09 10.97 21.47
CA PRO A 254 -14.35 12.19 21.13
C PRO A 254 -13.86 13.02 22.33
N GLU A 255 -14.58 12.98 23.45
CA GLU A 255 -14.26 13.73 24.67
C GLU A 255 -12.84 13.48 25.20
N ASN A 256 -12.29 12.27 25.05
CA ASN A 256 -11.00 11.90 25.63
C ASN A 256 -9.79 12.51 24.89
N LEU A 257 -9.94 12.88 23.61
CA LEU A 257 -8.85 13.46 22.82
C LEU A 257 -8.91 14.99 22.80
N VAL A 258 -10.11 15.55 22.72
CA VAL A 258 -10.32 16.99 22.49
C VAL A 258 -10.14 17.81 23.77
N TYR A 259 -10.71 17.38 24.91
CA TYR A 259 -10.70 18.17 26.14
C TYR A 259 -9.31 18.43 26.75
N PRO A 260 -8.39 17.44 26.84
CA PRO A 260 -7.06 17.67 27.40
C PRO A 260 -6.27 18.71 26.60
N LEU A 261 -6.31 18.62 25.26
CA LEU A 261 -5.60 19.52 24.35
C LEU A 261 -6.21 20.94 24.35
N LEU A 262 -7.55 21.05 24.48
CA LEU A 262 -8.21 22.35 24.62
C LEU A 262 -7.83 23.04 25.94
N ARG A 263 -7.82 22.29 27.05
CA ARG A 263 -7.48 22.80 28.38
C ARG A 263 -6.02 23.25 28.44
N GLU A 264 -5.09 22.45 27.94
CA GLU A 264 -3.66 22.79 27.87
C GLU A 264 -3.41 24.06 27.02
N GLY A 265 -4.13 24.25 25.92
CA GLY A 265 -4.05 25.47 25.10
C GLY A 265 -4.53 26.71 25.85
N LEU A 266 -5.71 26.64 26.49
CA LEU A 266 -6.28 27.74 27.27
C LEU A 266 -5.41 28.11 28.49
N GLU A 267 -4.85 27.12 29.19
CA GLU A 267 -3.92 27.33 30.31
C GLU A 267 -2.60 28.01 29.87
N ARG A 268 -2.19 27.83 28.61
CA ARG A 268 -1.05 28.52 27.98
C ARG A 268 -1.37 29.94 27.48
N GLY A 269 -2.63 30.38 27.62
CA GLY A 269 -3.07 31.72 27.25
C GLY A 269 -3.57 31.87 25.80
N ASP A 270 -3.75 30.77 25.06
CA ASP A 270 -4.50 30.80 23.79
C ASP A 270 -5.93 31.29 24.09
N ARG A 271 -6.50 32.17 23.25
CA ARG A 271 -7.86 32.71 23.46
C ARG A 271 -8.82 32.28 22.37
N VAL A 272 -9.94 31.69 22.80
CA VAL A 272 -11.12 31.40 21.99
C VAL A 272 -12.24 32.33 22.45
N PHE A 273 -13.02 32.90 21.53
CA PHE A 273 -14.08 33.88 21.87
C PHE A 273 -15.45 33.20 21.92
N GLU A 274 -16.07 33.21 23.10
CA GLU A 274 -17.47 32.83 23.27
C GLU A 274 -18.38 33.85 22.55
N VAL A 275 -19.31 33.34 21.74
CA VAL A 275 -20.35 34.15 21.07
C VAL A 275 -21.65 33.90 21.81
N THR A 276 -22.03 34.84 22.68
CA THR A 276 -23.43 34.97 23.12
C THR A 276 -24.24 35.70 22.05
N GLU A 277 -25.58 35.59 22.06
CA GLU A 277 -26.49 36.09 20.99
C GLU A 277 -26.30 37.57 20.59
N GLY A 278 -25.59 38.39 21.38
CA GLY A 278 -25.30 39.80 21.08
C GLY A 278 -23.90 40.11 20.52
N ALA A 279 -23.02 39.13 20.32
CA ALA A 279 -21.61 39.40 20.01
C ALA A 279 -21.33 39.66 18.51
N VAL A 280 -20.95 40.90 18.16
CA VAL A 280 -20.53 41.28 16.81
C VAL A 280 -19.08 40.86 16.54
N VAL A 281 -18.88 39.89 15.65
CA VAL A 281 -17.53 39.43 15.24
C VAL A 281 -16.82 40.53 14.44
N SER A 282 -15.82 41.17 15.07
CA SER A 282 -14.98 42.17 14.41
C SER A 282 -14.13 41.57 13.29
N ARG A 283 -14.18 42.17 12.09
CA ARG A 283 -13.40 41.75 10.90
C ARG A 283 -11.87 41.81 11.09
N SER A 284 -11.36 42.43 12.16
CA SER A 284 -9.93 42.64 12.38
C SER A 284 -9.29 41.71 13.44
N ALA A 285 -10.04 40.78 14.04
CA ALA A 285 -9.51 39.88 15.07
C ALA A 285 -8.57 38.83 14.46
N LYS A 286 -7.25 39.05 14.60
CA LYS A 286 -6.21 38.03 14.36
C LYS A 286 -5.67 37.54 15.69
N VAL A 287 -6.05 36.34 16.12
CA VAL A 287 -5.46 35.65 17.28
C VAL A 287 -4.73 34.40 16.77
N PRO A 288 -3.44 34.22 17.07
CA PRO A 288 -2.73 32.99 16.72
C PRO A 288 -3.18 31.85 17.65
N LEU A 289 -3.56 30.72 17.08
CA LEU A 289 -3.71 29.45 17.82
C LEU A 289 -2.37 28.69 17.79
N SER A 290 -2.05 27.98 18.87
CA SER A 290 -0.93 27.05 18.88
C SER A 290 -1.07 25.96 17.80
N PRO A 291 0.05 25.42 17.24
CA PRO A 291 -0.02 24.48 16.11
C PRO A 291 -0.82 23.21 16.38
N GLY A 292 -0.80 22.69 17.62
CA GLY A 292 -1.57 21.52 18.02
C GLY A 292 -3.08 21.80 18.00
N LEU A 293 -3.52 22.86 18.70
CA LEU A 293 -4.93 23.26 18.74
C LEU A 293 -5.47 23.56 17.34
N LYS A 294 -4.65 24.20 16.49
CA LYS A 294 -4.98 24.47 15.09
C LYS A 294 -5.20 23.20 14.27
N SER A 295 -4.46 22.12 14.52
CA SER A 295 -4.63 20.83 13.83
C SER A 295 -5.91 20.11 14.26
N VAL A 296 -6.23 20.14 15.56
CA VAL A 296 -7.47 19.56 16.10
C VAL A 296 -8.69 20.32 15.55
N VAL A 297 -8.72 21.65 15.68
CA VAL A 297 -9.82 22.49 15.21
C VAL A 297 -10.08 22.26 13.72
N LEU A 298 -9.05 22.24 12.87
CA LEU A 298 -9.21 22.02 11.42
C LEU A 298 -9.72 20.62 11.03
N SER A 299 -9.60 19.62 11.91
CA SER A 299 -10.08 18.25 11.63
C SER A 299 -11.58 18.07 11.89
N TYR A 300 -12.19 18.97 12.67
CA TYR A 300 -13.61 18.92 13.06
C TYR A 300 -14.42 20.16 12.61
N LEU A 301 -13.79 21.11 11.89
CA LEU A 301 -14.46 22.34 11.42
C LEU A 301 -15.23 22.11 10.12
N TYR A 302 -16.54 22.39 10.10
CA TYR A 302 -17.31 22.43 8.87
C TYR A 302 -17.22 23.82 8.24
N VAL A 303 -16.51 23.96 7.11
CA VAL A 303 -16.23 25.26 6.47
C VAL A 303 -17.14 25.50 5.27
N HIS A 304 -17.92 26.59 5.30
CA HIS A 304 -18.70 27.02 4.13
C HIS A 304 -17.79 27.78 3.16
N TRP A 305 -17.45 27.15 2.04
CA TRP A 305 -16.36 27.59 1.16
C TRP A 305 -16.62 28.92 0.45
N GLU A 306 -17.88 29.33 0.23
CA GLU A 306 -18.22 30.64 -0.35
C GLU A 306 -18.00 31.82 0.60
N THR A 307 -18.06 31.61 1.93
CA THR A 307 -18.03 32.69 2.93
C THR A 307 -16.74 32.71 3.76
N GLY A 308 -15.98 31.61 3.75
CA GLY A 308 -14.75 31.45 4.53
C GLY A 308 -14.98 31.36 6.04
N VAL A 309 -16.20 31.01 6.45
CA VAL A 309 -16.61 30.83 7.85
C VAL A 309 -16.75 29.34 8.13
N GLY A 310 -16.09 28.89 9.19
CA GLY A 310 -16.20 27.53 9.72
C GLY A 310 -17.04 27.48 10.98
N VAL A 311 -17.88 26.46 11.09
CA VAL A 311 -18.66 26.11 12.27
C VAL A 311 -17.97 24.98 13.03
N LEU A 312 -17.89 25.11 14.35
CA LEU A 312 -17.65 24.01 15.27
C LEU A 312 -18.90 23.84 16.16
N ASP A 313 -19.54 22.68 16.04
CA ASP A 313 -20.67 22.23 16.87
C ASP A 313 -20.12 21.34 18.00
N LEU A 314 -20.62 21.53 19.21
CA LEU A 314 -20.18 20.83 20.43
C LEU A 314 -21.32 20.07 21.14
N GLY A 315 -22.52 20.03 20.55
CA GLY A 315 -23.68 19.32 21.09
C GLY A 315 -24.13 19.81 22.48
N GLU A 316 -24.61 18.90 23.32
CA GLU A 316 -25.31 19.17 24.59
C GLU A 316 -24.47 19.87 25.69
N PHE A 317 -23.19 20.19 25.45
CA PHE A 317 -22.21 20.53 26.47
C PHE A 317 -21.66 21.97 26.42
N GLY A 318 -22.18 22.85 25.55
CA GLY A 318 -21.80 24.28 25.47
C GLY A 318 -22.67 25.07 24.49
N PRO A 319 -22.51 26.41 24.39
CA PRO A 319 -23.29 27.21 23.44
C PRO A 319 -23.05 26.73 21.99
N GLU A 320 -24.15 26.51 21.26
CA GLU A 320 -24.26 25.46 20.23
C GLU A 320 -23.41 25.69 18.95
N VAL A 321 -22.84 26.88 18.73
CA VAL A 321 -22.18 27.22 17.44
C VAL A 321 -20.98 28.16 17.65
N TRP A 322 -19.78 27.73 17.27
CA TRP A 322 -18.59 28.59 17.21
C TRP A 322 -18.23 28.94 15.76
N LEU A 323 -18.15 30.23 15.44
CA LEU A 323 -17.88 30.73 14.08
C LEU A 323 -16.45 31.26 13.93
N LEU A 324 -15.64 30.62 13.09
CA LEU A 324 -14.25 31.00 12.80
C LEU A 324 -14.09 31.48 11.35
N ARG A 325 -13.65 32.74 11.14
CA ARG A 325 -13.35 33.25 9.80
C ARG A 325 -11.85 33.21 9.51
N MET A 326 -11.46 32.45 8.49
CA MET A 326 -10.05 32.29 8.11
C MET A 326 -9.55 33.51 7.32
N GLY A 327 -8.34 33.99 7.65
CA GLY A 327 -7.74 35.16 7.00
C GLY A 327 -7.13 34.84 5.62
N GLU A 328 -7.31 35.74 4.67
CA GLU A 328 -7.03 35.61 3.22
C GLU A 328 -5.58 35.25 2.80
N ASN A 329 -4.63 35.12 3.72
CA ASN A 329 -3.20 35.05 3.44
C ASN A 329 -2.43 33.93 4.17
N VAL A 330 -3.07 32.80 4.47
CA VAL A 330 -2.36 31.62 5.01
C VAL A 330 -1.64 30.86 3.88
N ARG A 331 -0.39 31.25 3.58
CA ARG A 331 0.52 30.45 2.73
C ARG A 331 1.32 29.48 3.58
N LEU A 332 1.14 28.18 3.35
CA LEU A 332 1.93 27.11 3.99
C LEU A 332 3.27 26.95 3.27
N TRP A 333 4.38 27.06 4.01
CA TRP A 333 5.74 26.85 3.47
C TRP A 333 6.31 25.51 3.98
N ARG A 334 6.72 24.62 3.07
CA ARG A 334 7.37 23.35 3.39
C ARG A 334 8.90 23.50 3.37
N ARG A 335 9.60 23.18 4.46
CA ARG A 335 11.07 23.01 4.43
C ARG A 335 11.41 21.69 3.74
N GLN A 336 12.34 21.70 2.79
CA GLN A 336 12.84 20.50 2.11
C GLN A 336 13.96 19.80 2.92
N PRO A 337 13.91 18.47 3.11
CA PRO A 337 15.09 17.68 3.38
C PRO A 337 15.83 17.38 2.06
N ARG A 338 17.15 17.62 2.00
CA ARG A 338 17.99 17.28 0.83
C ARG A 338 18.24 15.78 0.75
N ARG A 339 18.09 15.21 -0.45
CA ARG A 339 18.95 14.23 -1.21
C ARG A 339 19.85 13.18 -0.50
N LEU A 340 19.85 13.02 0.82
CA LEU A 340 20.97 12.44 1.57
C LEU A 340 21.29 10.96 1.30
N LEU A 341 20.27 10.17 0.93
CA LEU A 341 20.39 8.71 0.76
C LEU A 341 20.28 8.24 -0.70
N GLU A 342 19.98 9.14 -1.63
CA GLU A 342 19.67 8.82 -3.02
C GLU A 342 20.91 8.25 -3.73
N GLY A 343 20.83 7.00 -4.20
CA GLY A 343 21.96 6.26 -4.79
C GLY A 343 23.00 5.76 -3.77
N ARG A 344 22.71 5.86 -2.47
CA ARG A 344 23.60 5.44 -1.37
C ARG A 344 22.98 4.41 -0.43
N LEU A 345 21.66 4.21 -0.49
CA LEU A 345 20.94 3.20 0.27
C LEU A 345 19.91 2.49 -0.62
N GLU A 346 19.94 1.16 -0.60
CA GLU A 346 19.02 0.29 -1.33
C GLU A 346 18.39 -0.78 -0.39
N LEU A 347 17.25 -1.34 -0.81
CA LEU A 347 16.55 -2.43 -0.12
C LEU A 347 16.39 -3.59 -1.11
N THR A 348 16.62 -4.82 -0.67
CA THR A 348 16.25 -6.04 -1.41
C THR A 348 15.49 -7.03 -0.53
N ARG A 349 14.73 -7.93 -1.16
CA ARG A 349 14.13 -9.13 -0.55
C ARG A 349 15.00 -10.38 -0.72
N ASP A 350 16.19 -10.24 -1.28
CA ASP A 350 17.18 -11.32 -1.31
C ASP A 350 17.73 -11.60 0.10
N ARG A 351 18.33 -12.78 0.24
CA ARG A 351 18.98 -13.23 1.47
C ARG A 351 20.39 -12.61 1.58
N LEU A 352 20.86 -12.37 2.79
CA LEU A 352 22.11 -11.62 3.05
C LEU A 352 23.34 -12.25 2.39
N GLU A 353 23.40 -13.58 2.36
CA GLU A 353 24.49 -14.37 1.77
C GLU A 353 24.51 -14.35 0.23
N HIS A 354 23.49 -13.78 -0.42
CA HIS A 354 23.48 -13.55 -1.86
C HIS A 354 23.92 -12.11 -2.21
N ALA A 355 24.26 -11.27 -1.22
CA ALA A 355 24.69 -9.91 -1.46
C ALA A 355 26.06 -9.89 -2.15
N ASN A 356 26.15 -9.15 -3.26
CA ASN A 356 27.41 -8.85 -3.94
C ASN A 356 28.00 -7.54 -3.39
N THR A 357 28.57 -7.61 -2.19
CA THR A 357 29.04 -6.44 -1.43
C THR A 357 30.34 -6.75 -0.69
N ASP A 358 31.24 -5.77 -0.56
CA ASP A 358 32.55 -5.92 0.10
C ASP A 358 32.43 -6.45 1.54
N ALA A 359 31.35 -6.05 2.25
CA ALA A 359 31.03 -6.53 3.58
C ALA A 359 29.56 -6.93 3.74
N ILE A 360 29.28 -8.00 4.49
CA ILE A 360 27.93 -8.32 4.99
C ILE A 360 27.89 -8.21 6.52
N CYS A 361 26.78 -7.76 7.08
CA CYS A 361 26.61 -7.52 8.51
C CYS A 361 25.30 -8.12 9.00
N TYR A 362 25.35 -8.93 10.05
CA TYR A 362 24.19 -9.67 10.57
C TYR A 362 24.05 -9.51 12.09
N GLY A 363 22.85 -9.79 12.58
CA GLY A 363 22.55 -9.84 14.01
C GLY A 363 23.22 -11.03 14.70
N ALA A 364 24.32 -10.78 15.40
CA ALA A 364 25.10 -11.78 16.12
C ALA A 364 24.65 -11.95 17.57
N LYS A 365 24.86 -13.17 18.10
CA LYS A 365 24.83 -13.48 19.53
C LYS A 365 26.10 -13.00 20.21
N ASP A 366 26.02 -12.61 21.47
CA ASP A 366 27.17 -12.17 22.26
C ASP A 366 28.20 -13.28 22.57
N THR A 367 27.84 -14.55 22.34
CA THR A 367 28.73 -15.71 22.31
C THR A 367 29.42 -15.94 20.95
N GLY A 368 29.01 -15.24 19.90
CA GLY A 368 29.40 -15.49 18.51
C GLY A 368 28.72 -16.71 17.87
N GLU A 369 27.79 -17.38 18.55
CA GLU A 369 27.11 -18.58 18.04
C GLU A 369 26.19 -18.27 16.85
N MET A 370 26.22 -19.16 15.85
CA MET A 370 25.47 -19.05 14.59
C MET A 370 24.52 -20.24 14.47
N GLY A 371 23.25 -20.06 14.86
CA GLY A 371 22.28 -21.16 15.00
C GLY A 371 21.02 -21.06 14.15
N GLY A 372 20.69 -19.89 13.59
CA GLY A 372 19.46 -19.69 12.82
C GLY A 372 19.42 -18.36 12.07
N GLY A 373 18.40 -18.17 11.23
CA GLY A 373 18.18 -16.95 10.45
C GLY A 373 19.41 -16.51 9.64
N ALA A 374 19.66 -15.21 9.61
CA ALA A 374 20.82 -14.62 8.93
C ALA A 374 22.17 -15.17 9.45
N ALA A 375 22.28 -15.55 10.71
CA ALA A 375 23.53 -16.10 11.26
C ALA A 375 23.86 -17.48 10.68
N MET A 376 22.85 -18.34 10.45
CA MET A 376 23.04 -19.63 9.79
C MET A 376 23.37 -19.45 8.30
N ALA A 377 22.72 -18.50 7.63
CA ALA A 377 23.01 -18.12 6.25
C ALA A 377 24.47 -17.66 6.05
N VAL A 378 24.98 -16.79 6.94
CA VAL A 378 26.38 -16.37 6.95
C VAL A 378 27.32 -17.56 7.22
N TYR A 379 26.99 -18.43 8.18
CA TYR A 379 27.78 -19.63 8.45
C TYR A 379 27.85 -20.60 7.25
N GLN A 380 26.73 -20.80 6.54
CA GLN A 380 26.65 -21.69 5.38
C GLN A 380 27.42 -21.16 4.16
N SER A 381 27.48 -19.84 3.98
CA SER A 381 28.17 -19.19 2.85
C SER A 381 29.65 -18.91 3.11
N CYS A 382 30.01 -18.55 4.34
CA CYS A 382 31.40 -18.22 4.71
C CYS A 382 32.20 -19.45 5.19
N GLY A 383 31.54 -20.57 5.46
CA GLY A 383 32.20 -21.78 5.97
C GLY A 383 32.58 -21.71 7.46
N PRO A 384 33.07 -22.82 8.05
CA PRO A 384 33.17 -22.98 9.51
C PRO A 384 34.13 -22.01 10.21
N LEU A 385 35.15 -21.51 9.50
CA LEU A 385 36.16 -20.59 10.07
C LEU A 385 35.56 -19.24 10.51
N VAL A 386 34.44 -18.81 9.90
CA VAL A 386 33.75 -17.57 10.28
C VAL A 386 33.25 -17.59 11.72
N LEU A 387 32.88 -18.77 12.25
CA LEU A 387 32.41 -18.95 13.62
C LEU A 387 33.55 -18.84 14.64
N GLU A 388 34.72 -19.40 14.32
CA GLU A 388 35.92 -19.29 15.16
C GLU A 388 36.42 -17.85 15.20
N ALA A 389 36.44 -17.19 14.05
CA ALA A 389 36.80 -15.78 13.91
C ALA A 389 35.85 -14.87 14.69
N ALA A 390 34.53 -15.07 14.58
CA ALA A 390 33.52 -14.34 15.34
C ALA A 390 33.76 -14.46 16.85
N ARG A 391 33.90 -15.70 17.35
CA ARG A 391 34.15 -16.00 18.76
C ARG A 391 35.41 -15.33 19.27
N GLN A 392 36.51 -15.37 18.50
CA GLN A 392 37.77 -14.74 18.86
C GLN A 392 37.65 -13.21 18.85
N ALA A 393 37.12 -12.60 17.79
CA ALA A 393 37.00 -11.15 17.67
C ALA A 393 36.11 -10.55 18.78
N LEU A 394 35.01 -11.22 19.13
CA LEU A 394 34.11 -10.81 20.21
C LEU A 394 34.74 -10.90 21.62
N THR A 395 35.90 -11.54 21.82
CA THR A 395 36.65 -11.44 23.09
C THR A 395 37.27 -10.05 23.31
N GLN A 396 37.46 -9.26 22.26
CA GLN A 396 38.09 -7.94 22.30
C GLN A 396 37.07 -6.79 22.52
N THR A 397 35.84 -7.14 22.91
CA THR A 397 34.69 -6.23 23.03
C THR A 397 34.09 -6.30 24.43
N SER A 398 33.29 -5.32 24.85
CA SER A 398 32.49 -5.46 26.10
C SER A 398 31.33 -6.46 25.93
N ARG A 399 31.11 -6.90 24.69
CA ARG A 399 30.02 -7.72 24.19
C ARG A 399 28.66 -7.04 24.32
N GLY A 400 28.64 -5.71 24.36
CA GLY A 400 27.43 -4.90 24.49
C GLY A 400 26.54 -4.94 23.25
N VAL A 401 25.23 -4.75 23.41
CA VAL A 401 24.32 -4.61 22.26
C VAL A 401 24.72 -3.38 21.43
N GLY A 402 24.77 -3.53 20.12
CA GLY A 402 25.26 -2.49 19.20
C GLY A 402 26.79 -2.36 19.12
N GLU A 403 27.56 -3.26 19.74
CA GLU A 403 28.98 -3.42 19.39
C GLU A 403 29.11 -4.27 18.11
N VAL A 404 30.15 -3.99 17.32
CA VAL A 404 30.43 -4.65 16.05
C VAL A 404 31.93 -4.84 15.85
N VAL A 405 32.30 -6.00 15.32
CA VAL A 405 33.65 -6.37 14.88
C VAL A 405 33.58 -6.98 13.48
N PHE A 406 34.59 -6.72 12.65
CA PHE A 406 34.70 -7.29 11.32
C PHE A 406 35.75 -8.42 11.31
N THR A 407 35.44 -9.50 10.60
CA THR A 407 36.37 -10.58 10.26
C THR A 407 36.39 -10.81 8.75
N ALA A 408 37.23 -11.73 8.24
CA ALA A 408 37.16 -12.14 6.85
C ALA A 408 35.89 -12.97 6.56
N ALA A 409 35.41 -12.96 5.32
CA ALA A 409 34.27 -13.76 4.88
C ALA A 409 34.63 -15.20 4.42
N TYR A 410 35.92 -15.57 4.49
CA TYR A 410 36.43 -16.92 4.24
C TYR A 410 35.96 -17.52 2.90
N ASP A 411 35.02 -18.46 2.91
CA ASP A 411 34.60 -19.22 1.72
C ASP A 411 33.54 -18.47 0.86
N HIS A 412 33.08 -17.29 1.27
CA HIS A 412 32.02 -16.54 0.59
C HIS A 412 32.47 -15.99 -0.78
N GLU A 413 31.70 -16.27 -1.84
CA GLU A 413 32.10 -15.98 -3.23
C GLU A 413 32.29 -14.49 -3.55
N CYS A 414 31.37 -13.63 -3.09
CA CYS A 414 31.31 -12.21 -3.47
C CYS A 414 31.70 -11.20 -2.37
N THR A 415 31.95 -11.66 -1.15
CA THR A 415 32.11 -10.79 0.03
C THR A 415 33.50 -10.96 0.61
N VAL A 416 34.11 -9.87 1.10
CA VAL A 416 35.45 -9.90 1.71
C VAL A 416 35.39 -9.92 3.25
N TYR A 417 34.39 -9.25 3.84
CA TYR A 417 34.29 -9.05 5.29
C TYR A 417 32.92 -9.43 5.88
N VAL A 418 32.93 -9.96 7.10
CA VAL A 418 31.72 -10.23 7.90
C VAL A 418 31.70 -9.37 9.15
N GLY A 419 30.68 -8.53 9.28
CA GLY A 419 30.37 -7.74 10.47
C GLY A 419 29.51 -8.53 11.45
N HIS A 420 30.06 -8.83 12.62
CA HIS A 420 29.37 -9.47 13.73
C HIS A 420 28.81 -8.37 14.65
N LEU A 421 27.61 -7.88 14.35
CA LEU A 421 26.95 -6.82 15.12
C LEU A 421 26.10 -7.48 16.21
N ILE A 422 26.47 -7.29 17.48
CA ILE A 422 25.81 -7.93 18.61
C ILE A 422 24.39 -7.36 18.76
N SER A 423 23.40 -8.19 18.45
CA SER A 423 21.98 -7.86 18.60
C SER A 423 21.24 -8.78 19.57
N ILE A 424 21.83 -9.92 19.94
CA ILE A 424 21.21 -10.91 20.83
C ILE A 424 22.09 -11.14 22.05
N LYS A 425 21.48 -11.09 23.23
CA LYS A 425 22.06 -11.56 24.49
C LYS A 425 21.63 -12.98 24.76
N THR A 426 22.60 -13.84 25.07
CA THR A 426 22.36 -15.25 25.37
C THR A 426 22.28 -15.52 26.87
N LYS A 427 21.66 -16.64 27.26
CA LYS A 427 21.63 -17.13 28.66
C LYS A 427 21.04 -16.13 29.66
N THR A 428 20.11 -15.28 29.22
CA THR A 428 19.35 -14.38 30.09
C THR A 428 18.18 -15.11 30.75
N SER A 429 17.51 -14.48 31.71
CA SER A 429 16.26 -14.99 32.32
C SER A 429 15.11 -15.20 31.33
N GLU A 430 15.16 -14.57 30.15
CA GLU A 430 14.12 -14.64 29.11
C GLU A 430 14.55 -15.52 27.92
N GLY A 431 15.65 -16.27 28.10
CA GLY A 431 16.34 -17.01 27.05
C GLY A 431 17.24 -16.11 26.21
N ASP A 432 17.33 -16.40 24.93
CA ASP A 432 18.04 -15.58 23.95
C ASP A 432 17.07 -14.53 23.38
N TRP A 433 17.43 -13.24 23.46
CA TRP A 433 16.62 -12.11 22.97
C TRP A 433 17.45 -10.81 22.87
N CYS A 434 16.83 -9.69 22.46
CA CYS A 434 17.48 -8.38 22.39
C CYS A 434 17.02 -7.44 23.52
N PRO A 435 17.80 -7.24 24.61
CA PRO A 435 17.39 -6.42 25.74
C PRO A 435 17.49 -4.91 25.52
N GLU A 436 18.31 -4.45 24.58
CA GLU A 436 18.57 -3.02 24.34
C GLU A 436 18.37 -2.64 22.85
N PRO A 437 17.18 -2.88 22.25
CA PRO A 437 16.98 -2.76 20.80
C PRO A 437 17.21 -1.34 20.26
N GLU A 438 17.02 -0.30 21.08
CA GLU A 438 17.37 1.10 20.75
C GLU A 438 18.85 1.30 20.43
N ARG A 439 19.76 0.47 20.94
CA ARG A 439 21.21 0.55 20.65
C ARG A 439 21.59 -0.02 19.28
N LEU A 440 20.69 -0.71 18.59
CA LEU A 440 20.97 -1.31 17.28
C LEU A 440 21.20 -0.25 16.19
N GLY A 441 20.59 0.94 16.33
CA GLY A 441 20.91 2.09 15.48
C GLY A 441 22.37 2.54 15.63
N ASP A 442 22.85 2.71 16.86
CA ASP A 442 24.27 3.01 17.08
C ASP A 442 25.19 1.88 16.58
N GLY A 443 24.74 0.62 16.64
CA GLY A 443 25.43 -0.52 16.03
C GLY A 443 25.62 -0.39 14.52
N VAL A 444 24.56 -0.02 13.77
CA VAL A 444 24.65 0.21 12.32
C VAL A 444 25.56 1.42 12.01
N TYR A 445 25.43 2.51 12.76
CA TYR A 445 26.31 3.67 12.60
C TYR A 445 27.78 3.32 12.87
N ASN A 446 28.05 2.56 13.94
CA ASN A 446 29.38 2.08 14.27
C ASN A 446 29.94 1.13 13.22
N ALA A 447 29.11 0.27 12.62
CA ALA A 447 29.53 -0.61 11.53
C ALA A 447 29.98 0.20 10.31
N LEU A 448 29.21 1.22 9.91
CA LEU A 448 29.57 2.12 8.80
C LEU A 448 30.86 2.93 9.09
N LYS A 449 31.05 3.39 10.32
CA LYS A 449 32.28 4.09 10.76
C LYS A 449 33.51 3.20 10.93
N LYS A 450 33.33 1.87 11.00
CA LYS A 450 34.39 0.86 11.19
C LYS A 450 34.52 -0.11 10.01
N LEU A 451 33.96 0.22 8.85
CA LEU A 451 34.16 -0.58 7.64
C LEU A 451 35.67 -0.73 7.37
N PRO A 452 36.16 -1.94 7.05
CA PRO A 452 37.57 -2.16 6.74
C PRO A 452 38.06 -1.31 5.55
N ASP A 453 39.32 -0.92 5.58
CA ASP A 453 39.93 -0.09 4.54
C ASP A 453 39.74 -0.70 3.14
N GLY A 454 39.12 0.06 2.24
CA GLY A 454 38.81 -0.36 0.88
C GLY A 454 37.38 -0.85 0.66
N ALA A 455 36.64 -1.25 1.70
CA ALA A 455 35.23 -1.61 1.58
C ALA A 455 34.38 -0.38 1.25
N ARG A 456 33.54 -0.49 0.20
CA ARG A 456 32.67 0.58 -0.31
C ARG A 456 31.21 0.18 -0.34
N THR A 457 30.90 -1.10 -0.25
CA THR A 457 29.55 -1.65 -0.31
C THR A 457 29.32 -2.53 0.91
N VAL A 458 28.20 -2.33 1.62
CA VAL A 458 27.86 -3.13 2.80
C VAL A 458 26.39 -3.52 2.83
N ALA A 459 26.12 -4.82 2.95
CA ALA A 459 24.78 -5.33 3.17
C ALA A 459 24.52 -5.60 4.67
N PHE A 460 23.29 -5.33 5.12
CA PHE A 460 22.82 -5.62 6.47
C PHE A 460 21.57 -6.50 6.43
N SER A 461 21.47 -7.52 7.28
CA SER A 461 20.17 -8.14 7.58
C SER A 461 19.31 -7.21 8.44
N CYS A 462 18.01 -7.50 8.57
CA CYS A 462 17.26 -6.97 9.72
C CYS A 462 17.91 -7.46 11.04
N LEU A 463 17.89 -6.62 12.07
CA LEU A 463 18.52 -6.93 13.36
C LEU A 463 17.44 -7.23 14.42
N ALA A 464 17.61 -8.33 15.15
CA ALA A 464 16.79 -8.71 16.30
C ALA A 464 15.27 -8.92 16.07
N THR A 465 14.74 -8.91 14.84
CA THR A 465 13.30 -9.13 14.58
C THR A 465 12.85 -10.58 14.71
N GLY A 466 13.75 -11.54 14.47
CA GLY A 466 13.54 -12.96 14.76
C GLY A 466 13.71 -13.31 16.25
N GLU A 467 14.77 -14.06 16.59
CA GLU A 467 15.05 -14.52 17.97
C GLU A 467 15.15 -13.37 19.00
N GLY A 468 15.48 -12.15 18.54
CA GLY A 468 15.53 -10.95 19.36
C GLY A 468 14.17 -10.37 19.76
N ARG A 469 13.09 -10.78 19.09
CA ARG A 469 11.68 -10.39 19.33
C ARG A 469 11.42 -8.89 19.25
N ALA A 470 12.27 -8.14 18.56
CA ALA A 470 12.11 -6.70 18.39
C ALA A 470 11.11 -6.38 17.27
N HIS A 471 10.29 -5.33 17.45
CA HIS A 471 9.28 -4.95 16.48
C HIS A 471 9.90 -4.38 15.17
N PRO A 472 9.55 -4.90 13.97
CA PRO A 472 10.13 -4.46 12.69
C PRO A 472 10.18 -2.94 12.49
N ASP A 473 9.08 -2.22 12.69
CA ASP A 473 9.08 -0.74 12.54
C ASP A 473 9.98 0.00 13.55
N LYS A 474 10.21 -0.54 14.76
CA LYS A 474 11.19 0.06 15.71
C LYS A 474 12.59 -0.11 15.15
N ILE A 475 12.92 -1.30 14.64
CA ILE A 475 14.23 -1.62 14.08
C ILE A 475 14.51 -0.84 12.80
N ALA A 476 13.56 -0.79 11.86
CA ALA A 476 13.64 0.00 10.63
C ALA A 476 13.93 1.49 10.90
N ARG A 477 13.20 2.11 11.84
CA ARG A 477 13.44 3.50 12.26
C ARG A 477 14.87 3.73 12.76
N LEU A 478 15.37 2.82 13.60
CA LEU A 478 16.71 2.93 14.19
C LEU A 478 17.81 2.73 13.15
N MET A 479 17.71 1.70 12.33
CA MET A 479 18.74 1.34 11.35
C MET A 479 18.81 2.34 10.20
N ILE A 480 17.68 2.78 9.64
CA ILE A 480 17.68 3.83 8.61
C ILE A 480 18.05 5.20 9.24
N GLY A 481 17.62 5.47 10.46
CA GLY A 481 18.05 6.65 11.23
C GLY A 481 19.58 6.72 11.38
N ALA A 482 20.22 5.58 11.62
CA ALA A 482 21.67 5.45 11.70
C ALA A 482 22.38 5.71 10.37
N VAL A 483 21.87 5.18 9.26
CA VAL A 483 22.39 5.47 7.91
C VAL A 483 22.24 6.95 7.57
N ARG A 484 21.09 7.57 7.89
CA ARG A 484 20.86 9.02 7.74
C ARG A 484 21.76 9.87 8.62
N ARG A 485 22.17 9.36 9.79
CA ARG A 485 23.16 10.02 10.66
C ARG A 485 24.56 9.93 10.04
N PHE A 486 24.98 8.74 9.63
CA PHE A 486 26.28 8.50 8.99
C PHE A 486 26.51 9.43 7.80
N PHE A 487 25.63 9.46 6.80
CA PHE A 487 25.83 10.32 5.62
C PHE A 487 25.67 11.83 5.90
N ARG A 488 25.09 12.23 7.04
CA ARG A 488 25.04 13.64 7.45
C ARG A 488 26.37 14.10 8.03
N GLU A 489 27.04 13.20 8.75
CA GLU A 489 28.35 13.44 9.36
C GLU A 489 29.50 13.18 8.37
N GLU A 490 29.31 12.25 7.43
CA GLU A 490 30.26 11.85 6.37
C GLU A 490 29.67 12.06 4.96
N PRO A 491 29.39 13.31 4.53
CA PRO A 491 28.70 13.60 3.27
C PRO A 491 29.49 13.18 2.02
N GLU A 492 30.82 13.18 2.09
CA GLU A 492 31.71 12.76 0.99
C GLU A 492 31.94 11.23 0.95
N SER A 493 31.35 10.47 1.89
CA SER A 493 31.46 9.02 1.89
C SER A 493 30.83 8.42 0.63
N ALA A 494 31.63 7.62 -0.09
CA ALA A 494 31.22 6.84 -1.25
C ALA A 494 30.65 5.46 -0.88
N VAL A 495 30.43 5.19 0.41
CA VAL A 495 29.83 3.93 0.87
C VAL A 495 28.40 3.80 0.32
N GLN A 496 28.06 2.61 -0.19
CA GLN A 496 26.70 2.21 -0.51
C GLN A 496 26.23 1.17 0.50
N VAL A 497 24.99 1.32 0.96
CA VAL A 497 24.37 0.45 1.96
C VAL A 497 23.23 -0.32 1.29
N LEU A 498 23.12 -1.60 1.59
CA LEU A 498 22.02 -2.47 1.19
C LEU A 498 21.36 -3.06 2.44
N PHE A 499 20.03 -3.07 2.53
CA PHE A 499 19.32 -3.91 3.51
C PHE A 499 18.74 -5.15 2.80
N CYS A 500 19.16 -6.34 3.24
CA CYS A 500 18.68 -7.64 2.75
C CYS A 500 17.59 -8.16 3.70
N LEU A 501 16.34 -8.08 3.26
CA LEU A 501 15.14 -8.25 4.07
C LEU A 501 14.21 -9.28 3.40
N PRO A 502 14.51 -10.59 3.49
CA PRO A 502 13.71 -11.62 2.81
C PRO A 502 12.30 -11.75 3.38
N ASP A 503 12.16 -11.51 4.69
CA ASP A 503 10.86 -11.42 5.36
C ASP A 503 10.07 -10.21 4.86
N TYR A 504 8.76 -10.40 4.69
CA TYR A 504 7.90 -9.37 4.10
C TYR A 504 7.64 -8.20 5.06
N ASP A 505 7.44 -8.47 6.36
CA ASP A 505 7.10 -7.43 7.33
C ASP A 505 8.34 -6.60 7.68
N ASP A 506 9.53 -7.22 7.74
CA ASP A 506 10.81 -6.50 7.79
C ASP A 506 11.02 -5.61 6.57
N TYR A 507 10.82 -6.13 5.34
CA TYR A 507 10.96 -5.33 4.12
C TYR A 507 9.98 -4.15 4.09
N GLN A 508 8.71 -4.37 4.45
CA GLN A 508 7.71 -3.31 4.51
C GLN A 508 8.02 -2.27 5.59
N ALA A 509 8.52 -2.69 6.76
CA ALA A 509 8.94 -1.77 7.82
C ALA A 509 10.09 -0.85 7.36
N PHE A 510 11.10 -1.39 6.66
CA PHE A 510 12.17 -0.56 6.08
C PHE A 510 11.67 0.33 4.95
N GLN A 511 10.80 -0.19 4.07
CA GLN A 511 10.21 0.58 2.97
C GLN A 511 9.38 1.77 3.47
N ARG A 512 8.67 1.63 4.61
CA ARG A 512 7.95 2.73 5.29
C ARG A 512 8.89 3.81 5.86
N ASN A 513 10.13 3.46 6.17
CA ASN A 513 11.05 4.30 6.94
C ASN A 513 12.20 4.93 6.11
N LEU A 514 12.31 4.58 4.82
CA LEU A 514 13.33 5.05 3.86
C LEU A 514 13.22 6.53 3.46
#